data_AF-A0A972N9J7-F1
#
_entry.id   AF-A0A972N9J7-F1
#
_cell.length_a   1.000
_cell.length_b   1.000
_cell.length_c   1.000
_cell.angle_alpha   90.00
_cell.angle_beta   90.00
_cell.angle_gamma   90.00
#
_symmetry.space_group_name_H-M   'P 1'
#
loop_
_entity.id
_entity.type
_entity.pdbx_description
1 polymer ?
#
loop_
_entity_poly.entity_id
_entity_poly.type
_entity_poly.pdbx_seq_one_letter_code
_entity_poly.pdbx_strand_id
1 'polypeptide(L)'
;MSEQNEFATPETTAEATPAETPATWHDPAKVLRFAMIARIVARVVLVLVLIGFGYVTYDIVKSASTAAAMGQSIWRNLLGQYLAFVSLVMAVIVMEGIAYFLEIMVDIEENTRK
;
A
#
# COMPACT_ATOMS: atom_id res chain seq x y z
N MET A 1 65.27 -42.48 -15.94
CA MET A 1 64.12 -41.69 -16.43
C MET A 1 62.98 -41.97 -15.47
N SER A 2 62.68 -41.00 -14.62
CA SER A 2 61.73 -41.13 -13.52
C SER A 2 60.64 -40.10 -13.77
N GLU A 3 59.52 -40.55 -14.33
CA GLU A 3 58.29 -39.76 -14.41
C GLU A 3 57.67 -39.80 -13.00
N GLN A 4 57.72 -38.68 -12.27
CA GLN A 4 56.70 -37.62 -12.27
C GLN A 4 55.35 -38.10 -11.73
N ASN A 5 55.10 -37.71 -10.47
CA ASN A 5 53.83 -37.25 -9.91
C ASN A 5 52.54 -37.85 -10.48
N GLU A 6 51.91 -38.72 -9.70
CA GLU A 6 50.45 -38.74 -9.62
C GLU A 6 50.05 -38.23 -8.23
N PHE A 7 49.93 -36.91 -8.15
CA PHE A 7 49.33 -36.19 -7.04
C PHE A 7 47.83 -36.46 -7.12
N ALA A 8 47.31 -37.31 -6.24
CA ALA A 8 45.87 -37.52 -6.11
C ALA A 8 45.22 -36.18 -5.71
N THR A 9 44.60 -35.50 -6.68
CA THR A 9 43.66 -34.42 -6.41
C THR A 9 42.45 -35.01 -5.71
N PRO A 10 42.10 -34.58 -4.48
CA PRO A 10 40.81 -34.93 -3.92
C PRO A 10 39.74 -34.33 -4.84
N GLU A 11 38.84 -35.19 -5.32
CA GLU A 11 37.57 -34.77 -5.91
C GLU A 11 36.85 -33.92 -4.86
N THR A 12 37.08 -32.61 -4.91
CA THR A 12 36.14 -31.68 -4.31
C THR A 12 34.98 -31.67 -5.29
N THR A 13 34.09 -32.64 -5.14
CA THR A 13 32.73 -32.53 -5.59
C THR A 13 32.18 -31.33 -4.82
N ALA A 14 32.35 -30.13 -5.38
CA ALA A 14 31.46 -29.05 -5.08
C ALA A 14 30.10 -29.54 -5.60
N GLU A 15 29.39 -30.29 -4.75
CA GLU A 15 27.94 -30.30 -4.79
C GLU A 15 27.57 -28.84 -4.83
N ALA A 16 27.19 -28.38 -6.02
CA ALA A 16 26.52 -27.11 -6.19
C ALA A 16 25.27 -27.25 -5.34
N THR A 17 25.33 -26.74 -4.11
CA THR A 17 24.16 -26.54 -3.27
C THR A 17 23.13 -25.90 -4.17
N PRO A 18 21.97 -26.54 -4.41
CA PRO A 18 20.97 -25.97 -5.30
C PRO A 18 20.73 -24.56 -4.79
N ALA A 19 21.02 -23.58 -5.65
CA ALA A 19 20.82 -22.18 -5.33
C ALA A 19 19.46 -22.08 -4.64
N GLU A 20 19.46 -21.66 -3.36
CA GLU A 20 18.24 -21.41 -2.59
C GLU A 20 17.28 -20.74 -3.54
N THR A 21 16.16 -21.42 -3.83
CA THR A 21 15.09 -20.91 -4.69
C THR A 21 14.91 -19.44 -4.34
N PRO A 22 15.16 -18.52 -5.29
CA PRO A 22 15.23 -17.11 -4.97
C PRO A 22 13.91 -16.74 -4.30
N ALA A 23 14.07 -16.25 -3.07
CA ALA A 23 13.09 -15.69 -2.17
C ALA A 23 11.67 -15.56 -2.79
N THR A 24 10.69 -16.26 -2.21
CA THR A 24 9.23 -16.32 -2.51
C THR A 24 8.47 -14.98 -2.61
N TRP A 25 9.17 -13.86 -2.77
CA TRP A 25 8.68 -12.49 -2.85
C TRP A 25 8.11 -12.10 -4.22
N HIS A 26 8.32 -12.92 -5.26
CA HIS A 26 7.74 -12.72 -6.61
C HIS A 26 6.61 -13.70 -6.93
N ASP A 27 5.63 -13.86 -6.04
CA ASP A 27 4.37 -14.52 -6.40
C ASP A 27 3.36 -13.45 -6.83
N PRO A 28 3.17 -13.21 -8.15
CA PRO A 28 2.29 -12.16 -8.64
C PRO A 28 0.84 -12.33 -8.16
N ALA A 29 0.42 -13.57 -7.93
CA ALA A 29 -0.91 -13.86 -7.39
C ALA A 29 -1.10 -13.36 -5.95
N LYS A 30 -0.05 -13.36 -5.13
CA LYS A 30 -0.14 -12.81 -3.76
C LYS A 30 -0.18 -11.29 -3.78
N VAL A 31 0.64 -10.64 -4.62
CA VAL A 31 0.65 -9.18 -4.78
C VAL A 31 -0.72 -8.67 -5.25
N LEU A 32 -1.33 -9.34 -6.23
CA LEU A 32 -2.66 -9.00 -6.73
C LEU A 32 -3.74 -9.11 -5.64
N ARG A 33 -3.70 -10.18 -4.82
CA ARG A 33 -4.64 -10.35 -3.70
C ARG A 33 -4.48 -9.26 -2.64
N PHE A 34 -3.25 -8.90 -2.29
CA PHE A 34 -3.00 -7.80 -1.35
C PHE A 34 -3.47 -6.46 -1.90
N ALA A 35 -3.23 -6.17 -3.19
CA ALA A 35 -3.74 -4.96 -3.84
C ALA A 35 -5.27 -4.89 -3.84
N MET A 36 -5.95 -6.00 -4.13
CA MET A 36 -7.41 -6.09 -4.08
C MET A 36 -7.96 -5.85 -2.68
N ILE A 37 -7.39 -6.50 -1.65
CA ILE A 37 -7.79 -6.29 -0.25
C ILE A 37 -7.55 -4.83 0.16
N ALA A 38 -6.39 -4.26 -0.19
CA ALA A 38 -6.07 -2.87 0.11
C ALA A 38 -7.08 -1.90 -0.52
N ARG A 39 -7.52 -2.12 -1.76
CA ARG A 39 -8.61 -1.34 -2.38
C ARG A 39 -9.93 -1.44 -1.64
N ILE A 40 -10.33 -2.65 -1.26
CA ILE A 40 -11.58 -2.86 -0.53
C ILE A 40 -11.53 -2.10 0.80
N VAL A 41 -10.42 -2.24 1.54
CA VAL A 41 -10.20 -1.52 2.80
C VAL A 41 -10.21 -0.02 2.58
N ALA A 42 -9.51 0.50 1.56
CA ALA A 42 -9.49 1.92 1.23
C ALA A 42 -10.89 2.49 0.96
N ARG A 43 -11.73 1.76 0.22
CA ARG A 43 -13.13 2.16 -0.04
C ARG A 43 -13.98 2.14 1.21
N VAL A 44 -13.84 1.12 2.06
CA VAL A 44 -14.56 1.04 3.33
C VAL A 44 -14.17 2.21 4.24
N VAL A 45 -12.88 2.51 4.34
CA VAL A 45 -12.37 3.66 5.08
C VAL A 45 -12.95 4.96 4.53
N LEU A 46 -12.96 5.14 3.20
CA LEU A 46 -13.52 6.32 2.57
C LEU A 46 -15.01 6.51 2.92
N VAL A 47 -15.80 5.44 2.89
CA VAL A 47 -17.22 5.48 3.25
C VAL A 47 -17.40 5.89 4.73
N LEU A 48 -16.64 5.27 5.63
CA LEU A 48 -16.69 5.62 7.07
C LEU A 48 -16.32 7.08 7.32
N VAL A 49 -15.34 7.59 6.58
CA VAL A 49 -14.87 8.98 6.67
C VAL A 49 -15.92 9.95 6.15
N LEU A 50 -16.58 9.63 5.04
CA LEU A 50 -17.68 10.42 4.50
C LEU A 50 -18.86 10.49 5.48
N ILE A 51 -19.23 9.35 6.09
CA ILE A 51 -20.29 9.30 7.10
C ILE A 51 -19.91 10.14 8.33
N GLY A 52 -18.69 9.95 8.84
CA GLY A 52 -18.19 10.69 10.01
C GLY A 52 -18.14 12.20 9.75
N PHE A 53 -17.63 12.62 8.59
CA PHE A 53 -17.59 14.02 8.19
C PHE A 53 -19.00 14.61 8.04
N GLY A 54 -19.94 13.88 7.43
CA GLY A 54 -21.33 14.30 7.32
C GLY A 54 -21.99 14.50 8.69
N TYR A 55 -21.76 13.58 9.63
CA TYR A 55 -22.27 13.69 11.00
C TYR A 55 -21.71 14.91 11.73
N VAL A 56 -20.39 15.11 11.69
CA VAL A 56 -19.73 16.25 12.34
C VAL A 56 -20.19 17.57 11.73
N THR A 57 -20.27 17.64 10.41
CA THR A 57 -20.76 18.84 9.70
C THR A 57 -22.21 19.15 10.07
N TYR A 58 -23.08 18.13 10.12
CA TYR A 58 -24.47 18.29 10.53
C TYR A 58 -24.59 18.83 11.96
N ASP A 59 -23.81 18.29 12.91
CA ASP A 59 -23.83 18.72 14.30
C ASP A 59 -23.35 20.17 14.48
N ILE A 60 -22.34 20.59 13.71
CA ILE A 60 -21.87 21.98 13.72
C ILE A 60 -22.92 22.92 13.13
N VAL A 61 -23.56 22.56 12.01
CA VAL A 61 -24.61 23.40 11.41
C VAL A 61 -25.84 23.48 12.30
N LYS A 62 -26.21 22.39 12.99
CA LYS A 62 -27.33 22.36 13.94
C LYS A 62 -27.04 23.16 15.21
N SER A 63 -25.81 23.10 15.73
CA SER A 63 -25.40 23.95 16.84
C SER A 63 -25.26 25.42 16.42
N ALA A 64 -24.95 25.69 15.15
CA ALA A 64 -24.93 27.03 14.56
C ALA A 64 -26.30 27.69 14.48
N SER A 65 -27.29 26.94 14.02
CA SER A 65 -28.65 27.46 13.84
C SER A 65 -29.34 27.80 15.18
N THR A 66 -28.82 27.28 16.30
CA THR A 66 -29.36 27.52 17.64
C THR A 66 -28.56 28.55 18.45
N ALA A 67 -27.34 28.91 18.02
CA ALA A 67 -26.48 29.86 18.72
C ALA A 67 -26.37 31.19 17.95
N ALA A 68 -27.06 32.24 18.43
CA ALA A 68 -27.12 33.58 17.82
C ALA A 68 -25.77 34.35 17.75
N ALA A 69 -24.65 33.73 18.14
CA ALA A 69 -23.32 34.33 18.16
C ALA A 69 -22.25 33.31 17.77
N MET A 70 -22.27 32.87 16.51
CA MET A 70 -21.24 31.98 15.99
C MET A 70 -19.99 32.76 15.61
N GLY A 71 -19.09 32.86 16.59
CA GLY A 71 -17.80 33.54 16.48
C GLY A 71 -16.80 32.84 15.57
N GLN A 72 -15.76 33.60 15.22
CA GLN A 72 -14.58 33.24 14.44
C GLN A 72 -13.93 31.88 14.84
N SER A 73 -14.15 31.43 16.08
CA SER A 73 -13.70 30.13 16.62
C SER A 73 -14.37 28.93 15.95
N ILE A 74 -15.67 28.98 15.66
CA ILE A 74 -16.37 27.88 14.98
C ILE A 74 -15.90 27.76 13.53
N TRP A 75 -15.75 28.89 12.84
CA TRP A 75 -15.20 28.93 11.48
C TRP A 75 -13.81 28.28 11.37
N ARG A 76 -12.92 28.55 12.35
CA ARG A 76 -11.60 27.94 12.39
C ARG A 76 -11.68 26.42 12.63
N ASN A 77 -12.58 25.96 13.50
CA ASN A 77 -12.77 24.53 13.73
C ASN A 77 -13.34 23.81 12.51
N LEU A 78 -14.32 24.42 11.82
CA LEU A 78 -14.90 23.93 10.57
C LEU A 78 -13.83 23.82 9.48
N LEU A 79 -13.01 24.86 9.32
CA LEU A 79 -11.91 24.86 8.36
C LEU A 79 -10.87 23.79 8.70
N GLY A 80 -10.51 23.63 9.98
CA GLY A 80 -9.58 22.59 10.42
C GLY A 80 -10.09 21.17 10.15
N GLN A 81 -11.37 20.92 10.42
CA GLN A 81 -12.00 19.63 10.11
C GLN A 81 -12.12 19.37 8.62
N TYR A 82 -12.43 20.40 7.83
CA TYR A 82 -12.45 20.30 6.37
C TYR A 82 -11.06 19.96 5.81
N LEU A 83 -10.01 20.63 6.29
CA LEU A 83 -8.63 20.33 5.88
C LEU A 83 -8.24 18.90 6.27
N ALA A 84 -8.59 18.45 7.48
CA ALA A 84 -8.34 17.07 7.91
C ALA A 84 -9.06 16.05 7.01
N PHE A 85 -10.32 16.32 6.65
CA PHE A 85 -11.08 15.49 5.71
C PHE A 85 -10.41 15.43 4.34
N VAL A 86 -10.04 16.59 3.77
CA VAL A 86 -9.36 16.65 2.47
C VAL A 86 -8.03 15.89 2.51
N SER A 87 -7.21 16.07 3.55
CA SER A 87 -5.96 15.33 3.71
C SER A 87 -6.18 13.82 3.76
N LEU A 88 -7.25 13.37 4.42
CA LEU A 88 -7.54 11.95 4.54
C LEU A 88 -8.08 11.34 3.24
N VAL A 89 -8.91 12.07 2.49
CA VAL A 89 -9.31 11.70 1.12
C VAL A 89 -8.08 11.60 0.21
N MET A 90 -7.17 12.57 0.29
CA MET A 90 -5.92 12.52 -0.47
C MET A 90 -5.06 11.30 -0.11
N ALA A 91 -4.97 10.93 1.18
CA ALA A 91 -4.26 9.72 1.59
C ALA A 91 -4.88 8.44 1.01
N VAL A 92 -6.22 8.36 0.96
CA VAL A 92 -6.93 7.24 0.31
C VAL A 92 -6.61 7.19 -1.18
N ILE A 93 -6.66 8.33 -1.88
CA ILE A 93 -6.32 8.41 -3.32
C ILE A 93 -4.88 7.94 -3.56
N VAL A 94 -3.92 8.35 -2.72
CA VAL A 94 -2.53 7.91 -2.84
C VAL A 94 -2.41 6.40 -2.64
N MET A 95 -3.11 5.82 -1.65
CA MET A 95 -3.13 4.36 -1.46
C MET A 95 -3.73 3.62 -2.67
N GLU A 96 -4.81 4.12 -3.26
CA GLU A 96 -5.38 3.55 -4.49
C GLU A 96 -4.41 3.67 -5.67
N GLY A 97 -3.71 4.80 -5.78
CA GLY A 97 -2.68 5.02 -6.80
C GLY A 97 -1.51 4.04 -6.68
N ILE A 98 -1.01 3.79 -5.47
CA ILE A 98 0.05 2.79 -5.22
C ILE A 98 -0.45 1.38 -5.59
N ALA A 99 -1.67 1.01 -5.19
CA ALA A 99 -2.22 -0.29 -5.53
C ALA A 99 -2.35 -0.48 -7.04
N TYR A 100 -2.80 0.55 -7.78
CA TYR A 100 -2.86 0.52 -9.24
C TYR A 100 -1.48 0.42 -9.89
N PHE A 101 -0.48 1.14 -9.38
CA PHE A 101 0.89 1.06 -9.88
C PHE A 101 1.47 -0.35 -9.70
N LEU A 102 1.23 -1.00 -8.55
CA LEU A 102 1.67 -2.38 -8.31
C LEU A 102 1.01 -3.38 -9.27
N GLU A 103 -0.27 -3.20 -9.59
CA GLU A 103 -0.96 -4.04 -10.58
C GLU A 103 -0.31 -3.91 -11.96
N ILE A 104 0.03 -2.69 -12.40
CA ILE A 104 0.72 -2.48 -13.68
C ILE A 104 2.11 -3.13 -13.69
N MET A 105 2.88 -2.99 -12.60
CA MET A 105 4.21 -3.59 -12.51
C MET A 105 4.15 -5.12 -12.65
N VAL A 106 3.15 -5.76 -12.03
CA VAL A 106 2.92 -7.20 -12.16
C VAL A 106 2.53 -7.58 -13.59
N ASP A 107 1.65 -6.81 -14.24
CA ASP A 107 1.23 -7.07 -15.62
C ASP A 107 2.41 -6.96 -16.61
N ILE A 108 3.29 -5.98 -16.41
CA ILE A 108 4.53 -5.84 -17.21
C ILE A 108 5.47 -7.04 -16.97
N GLU A 109 5.65 -7.46 -15.71
CA GLU A 109 6.50 -8.62 -15.38
C GLU A 109 5.95 -9.92 -15.99
N GLU A 110 4.64 -10.13 -15.96
CA GLU A 110 4.01 -11.30 -16.59
C GLU A 110 4.13 -11.28 -18.12
N ASN A 111 4.02 -10.11 -18.75
CA ASN A 111 4.10 -10.00 -20.20
C ASN A 111 5.54 -10.06 -20.75
N THR A 112 6.54 -9.68 -19.95
CA THR A 112 7.97 -9.76 -20.31
C THR A 112 8.59 -11.15 -20.11
N ARG A 113 7.94 -12.03 -19.34
CA ARG A 113 8.35 -13.43 -19.15
C ARG A 113 7.84 -14.37 -20.27
N LYS A 114 6.97 -13.89 -21.16
CA LYS A 114 6.44 -14.64 -22.32
C LYS A 114 7.29 -14.38 -23.56
#